data_AF-A0A431TPS0-F1
#
_entry.id   AF-A0A431TPS0-F1
#
_cell.length_a   1.000
_cell.length_b   1.000
_cell.length_c   1.000
_cell.angle_alpha   90.00
_cell.angle_beta   90.00
_cell.angle_gamma   90.00
#
_symmetry.space_group_name_H-M   'P 1'
#
loop_
_entity.id
_entity.type
_entity.pdbx_description
1 polymer ?
#
loop_
_entity_poly.entity_id
_entity_poly.type
_entity_poly.pdbx_seq_one_letter_code
_entity_poly.pdbx_strand_id
1 'polypeptide(L)'
;MPTVKLEGFIELDGYFVALCAAQQRDGWWSWVQFEQDLEFGDGFTKIPAFRHRVPGVFATKARSLKAALEYAFQLVEKGAVEVWMH
;
A
#
# COMPACT_ATOMS: atom_id res chain seq x y z
N MET A 1 -3.22 2.35 20.82
CA MET A 1 -2.92 1.56 19.61
C MET A 1 -2.37 2.50 18.56
N PRO A 2 -1.32 2.13 17.80
CA PRO A 2 -0.82 2.97 16.71
C PRO A 2 -1.89 3.06 15.60
N THR A 3 -2.41 4.27 15.38
CA THR A 3 -3.37 4.52 14.30
C THR A 3 -2.61 4.69 13.00
N VAL A 4 -2.86 3.82 12.03
CA VAL A 4 -2.34 3.97 10.67
C VAL A 4 -3.13 5.09 9.99
N LYS A 5 -2.46 6.12 9.49
CA LYS A 5 -3.09 7.18 8.70
C LYS A 5 -2.71 7.00 7.23
N LEU A 6 -3.67 7.25 6.34
CA LEU A 6 -3.41 7.41 4.91
C LEU A 6 -2.64 8.71 4.71
N GLU A 7 -1.47 8.65 4.08
CA GLU A 7 -0.58 9.81 3.93
C GLU A 7 -0.48 10.27 2.47
N GLY A 8 -0.78 9.38 1.52
CA GLY A 8 -0.81 9.71 0.11
C GLY A 8 -1.41 8.60 -0.73
N PHE A 9 -1.83 8.96 -1.93
CA PHE A 9 -2.29 8.04 -2.97
C PHE A 9 -1.52 8.30 -4.26
N ILE A 10 -1.26 7.24 -5.03
CA ILE A 10 -0.67 7.29 -6.37
C ILE A 10 -1.40 6.29 -7.26
N GLU A 11 -1.37 6.52 -8.56
CA GLU A 11 -1.82 5.53 -9.54
C GLU A 11 -0.59 4.86 -10.17
N LEU A 12 -0.56 3.52 -10.18
CA LEU A 12 0.53 2.72 -10.76
C LEU A 12 -0.04 1.54 -11.53
N ASP A 13 0.18 1.48 -12.83
CA ASP A 13 -0.23 0.36 -13.70
C ASP A 13 -1.71 -0.05 -13.53
N GLY A 14 -2.61 0.93 -13.43
CA GLY A 14 -4.05 0.71 -13.23
C GLY A 14 -4.46 0.40 -11.79
N TYR A 15 -3.54 0.43 -10.83
CA TYR A 15 -3.82 0.32 -9.40
C TYR A 15 -3.85 1.70 -8.73
N PHE A 16 -4.84 1.91 -7.88
CA PHE A 16 -4.81 2.93 -6.84
C PHE A 16 -3.98 2.43 -5.67
N VAL A 17 -2.86 3.10 -5.38
CA VAL A 17 -1.93 2.69 -4.33
C VAL A 17 -1.93 3.69 -3.20
N ALA A 18 -2.40 3.26 -2.05
CA ALA A 18 -2.35 4.00 -0.80
C ALA A 18 -1.01 3.78 -0.07
N LEU A 19 -0.34 4.87 0.29
CA LEU A 19 0.86 4.88 1.11
C LEU A 19 0.52 5.27 2.54
N CYS A 20 0.86 4.38 3.48
CA CYS A 20 0.51 4.51 4.87
C CYS A 20 1.77 4.49 5.74
N ALA A 21 1.82 5.32 6.77
CA ALA A 21 2.87 5.28 7.79
C ALA A 21 2.30 5.31 9.20
N ALA A 22 2.98 4.64 10.13
CA ALA A 22 2.64 4.70 11.55
C ALA A 22 3.91 4.80 12.39
N GLN A 23 3.84 5.62 13.44
CA GLN A 23 4.89 5.68 14.45
C GLN A 23 4.71 4.54 15.45
N GLN A 24 5.80 3.81 15.69
CA GLN A 24 5.92 2.73 16.67
C GLN A 24 7.02 3.06 17.68
N ARG A 25 7.17 2.20 18.70
CA ARG A 25 8.18 2.37 19.76
C ARG A 25 9.61 2.36 19.24
N ASP A 26 9.85 1.61 18.17
CA ASP A 26 11.16 1.37 17.56
C ASP A 26 11.43 2.26 16.32
N GLY A 27 10.44 3.04 15.87
CA GLY A 27 10.58 3.98 14.75
C GLY A 27 9.33 4.05 13.88
N TRP A 28 9.50 4.46 12.62
CA TRP A 28 8.42 4.59 11.65
C TRP A 28 8.29 3.33 10.80
N TRP A 29 7.06 2.86 10.68
CA TRP A 29 6.69 1.73 9.85
C TRP A 29 5.84 2.22 8.70
N SER A 30 5.82 1.50 7.58
CA SER A 30 4.96 1.82 6.45
C SER A 30 4.33 0.60 5.80
N TRP A 31 3.23 0.86 5.10
CA TRP A 31 2.49 -0.10 4.30
C TRP A 31 2.15 0.53 2.95
N VAL A 32 2.00 -0.34 1.97
CA VAL A 32 1.41 -0.03 0.67
C VAL A 32 0.15 -0.86 0.53
N GLN A 33 -0.92 -0.27 0.02
CA GLN A 33 -2.17 -0.96 -0.27
C GLN A 33 -2.57 -0.67 -1.71
N PHE A 34 -2.69 -1.73 -2.51
CA PHE A 34 -3.12 -1.66 -3.90
C PHE A 34 -4.61 -1.95 -3.95
N GLU A 35 -5.34 -1.13 -4.68
CA GLU A 35 -6.76 -1.26 -4.96
C GLU A 35 -6.92 -1.14 -6.48
N GLN A 36 -7.74 -1.99 -7.07
CA GLN A 36 -8.11 -1.88 -8.48
C GLN A 36 -9.60 -1.59 -8.55
N ASP A 37 -9.98 -0.64 -9.39
CA ASP A 37 -11.38 -0.40 -9.70
C ASP A 37 -11.86 -1.51 -10.64
N LEU A 38 -12.52 -2.51 -10.08
CA LEU A 38 -13.15 -3.59 -10.81
C LEU A 38 -14.67 -3.43 -10.67
N GLU A 39 -15.35 -3.19 -11.79
CA GLU A 39 -16.80 -3.23 -11.84
C GLU A 39 -17.25 -4.68 -11.64
N PHE A 40 -17.68 -5.02 -10.43
CA PHE A 40 -18.36 -6.30 -10.20
C PHE A 40 -19.81 -6.17 -10.68
N GLY A 41 -20.17 -6.99 -11.67
CA GLY A 41 -21.47 -6.96 -12.36
C GLY A 41 -22.68 -7.35 -11.49
N ASP A 42 -22.49 -7.56 -10.19
CA ASP A 42 -23.53 -7.92 -9.21
C ASP A 42 -24.00 -6.72 -8.35
N GLY A 43 -23.45 -5.52 -8.56
CA GLY A 43 -23.79 -4.32 -7.80
C GLY A 43 -23.12 -4.22 -6.43
N PHE A 44 -22.19 -5.12 -6.10
CA PHE A 44 -21.36 -5.06 -4.89
C PHE A 44 -19.92 -4.65 -5.26
N THR A 45 -19.48 -3.47 -4.85
CA THR A 45 -18.07 -3.08 -4.99
C THR A 45 -17.19 -3.91 -4.05
N LYS A 46 -16.57 -4.99 -4.52
CA LYS A 46 -15.43 -5.60 -3.84
C LYS A 46 -14.18 -4.80 -4.24
N ILE A 47 -13.56 -4.12 -3.29
CA ILE A 47 -12.22 -3.56 -3.51
C ILE A 47 -11.23 -4.61 -3.01
N PRO A 48 -10.60 -5.44 -3.87
CA PRO A 48 -9.53 -6.31 -3.43
C PRO A 48 -8.34 -5.45 -3.01
N ALA A 49 -8.26 -5.15 -1.71
CA ALA A 49 -7.18 -4.38 -1.12
C ALA A 49 -6.00 -5.30 -0.81
N PHE A 50 -4.94 -5.23 -1.61
CA PHE A 50 -3.72 -5.98 -1.38
C PHE A 50 -2.73 -5.14 -0.58
N ARG A 51 -2.54 -5.50 0.69
CA ARG A 51 -1.75 -4.70 1.64
C ARG A 51 -0.42 -5.37 1.99
N HIS A 52 0.68 -4.69 1.70
CA HIS A 52 2.02 -5.12 2.08
C HIS A 52 2.64 -4.20 3.12
N ARG A 53 3.26 -4.81 4.14
CA ARG A 53 4.18 -4.09 5.03
C ARG A 53 5.51 -3.89 4.31
N VAL A 54 6.03 -2.67 4.34
CA VAL A 54 7.38 -2.37 3.84
C VAL A 54 8.40 -2.95 4.82
N PRO A 55 9.38 -3.76 4.36
CA PRO A 55 10.42 -4.28 5.23
C PRO A 55 11.25 -3.18 5.89
N GLY A 56 11.48 -3.31 7.19
CA GLY A 56 12.32 -2.40 7.96
C GLY A 56 11.58 -1.46 8.91
N VAL A 57 12.37 -0.65 9.60
CA VAL A 57 11.92 0.40 10.52
C VAL A 57 12.75 1.65 10.24
N PHE A 58 12.10 2.80 10.11
CA PHE A 58 12.73 4.02 9.62
C PHE A 58 12.83 5.09 10.70
N ALA A 59 13.93 5.82 10.72
CA ALA A 59 14.15 6.89 11.70
C ALA A 59 13.15 8.05 11.58
N THR A 60 12.61 8.30 10.38
CA THR A 60 11.68 9.42 10.13
C THR A 60 10.50 8.98 9.27
N LYS A 61 9.37 9.67 9.45
CA LYS A 61 8.15 9.49 8.63
C LYS A 61 8.44 9.64 7.14
N ALA A 62 9.20 10.67 6.76
CA ALA A 62 9.54 10.93 5.36
C ALA A 62 10.34 9.78 4.72
N ARG A 63 11.30 9.20 5.45
CA ARG A 63 12.03 8.01 4.97
C ARG A 63 11.12 6.79 4.86
N SER A 64 10.21 6.61 5.81
CA SER A 64 9.21 5.53 5.79
C SER A 64 8.29 5.58 4.57
N LEU A 65 7.81 6.79 4.23
CA LEU A 65 6.96 7.01 3.05
C LEU A 65 7.73 6.88 1.74
N LYS A 66 8.97 7.38 1.68
CA LYS A 66 9.84 7.18 0.52
C LYS A 66 10.08 5.69 0.25
N ALA A 67 10.38 4.92 1.30
CA ALA A 67 10.54 3.48 1.19
C ALA A 67 9.24 2.78 0.76
N ALA A 68 8.08 3.25 1.21
CA ALA A 68 6.79 2.74 0.76
C ALA A 68 6.57 2.97 -0.74
N LEU A 69 6.88 4.17 -1.24
CA LEU A 69 6.80 4.48 -2.66
C LEU A 69 7.73 3.57 -3.49
N GLU A 70 9.01 3.48 -3.12
CA GLU A 70 9.99 2.63 -3.80
C GLU A 70 9.56 1.15 -3.79
N TYR A 71 9.02 0.68 -2.66
CA TYR A 71 8.55 -0.68 -2.53
C TYR A 71 7.29 -0.96 -3.35
N ALA A 72 6.39 0.02 -3.51
CA ALA A 72 5.23 -0.10 -4.38
C ALA A 72 5.65 -0.34 -5.84
N PHE A 73 6.60 0.45 -6.36
CA PHE A 73 7.17 0.24 -7.69
C PHE A 73 7.78 -1.15 -7.84
N GLN A 74 8.56 -1.62 -6.87
CA GLN A 74 9.16 -2.95 -6.90
C GLN A 74 8.14 -4.09 -6.97
N LEU A 75 6.99 -3.95 -6.30
CA LEU A 75 5.93 -4.96 -6.34
C LEU A 75 5.26 -5.02 -7.70
N VAL A 76 5.00 -3.87 -8.32
CA VAL A 76 4.45 -3.77 -9.69
C VAL A 76 5.44 -4.33 -10.71
N GLU A 77 6.72 -3.90 -10.67
CA GLU A 77 7.76 -4.37 -11.59
C GLU A 77 7.97 -5.89 -11.55
N LYS A 78 7.75 -6.52 -10.38
CA LYS A 78 7.86 -7.97 -10.21
C LYS A 78 6.61 -8.74 -10.58
N GLY A 79 5.51 -8.05 -10.94
CA GLY A 79 4.19 -8.67 -11.10
C GLY A 79 3.68 -9.31 -9.81
N ALA A 80 4.17 -8.89 -8.65
CA ALA A 80 3.85 -9.48 -7.35
C ALA A 80 2.52 -8.97 -6.77
N VAL A 81 1.85 -8.06 -7.48
CA VAL A 81 0.49 -7.61 -7.18
C VAL A 81 -0.47 -8.56 -7.89
N GLU A 82 -0.66 -9.76 -7.34
CA GLU A 82 -1.67 -10.69 -7.81
C GLU A 82 -3.01 -10.37 -7.12
N VAL A 83 -3.93 -9.75 -7.87
CA VAL A 83 -5.32 -9.61 -7.44
C VAL A 83 -5.94 -11.01 -7.46
N TRP A 84 -6.15 -11.60 -6.29
CA TRP A 84 -6.87 -12.86 -6.17
C TRP A 84 -8.33 -12.65 -6.58
N MET A 85 -8.63 -12.95 -7.84
CA MET A 85 -10.00 -13.07 -8.34
C MET A 85 -10.57 -14.42 -7.86
N HIS A 86 -11.50 -14.36 -6.91
CA HIS A 86 -12.37 -15.49 -6.54
C HIS A 86 -13.83 -15.12 -6.81
#